data_AF-A0A644Z9W1-F1
#
_entry.id   AF-A0A644Z9W1-F1
#
_cell.length_a   1.000
_cell.length_b   1.000
_cell.length_c   1.000
_cell.angle_alpha   90.00
_cell.angle_beta   90.00
_cell.angle_gamma   90.00
#
_symmetry.space_group_name_H-M   'P 1'
#
loop_
_entity.id
_entity.type
_entity.pdbx_description
1 polymer ?
#
loop_
_entity_poly.entity_id
_entity_poly.type
_entity_poly.pdbx_seq_one_letter_code
_entity_poly.pdbx_strand_id
1 'polypeptide(L)'
;MHVCPLQIDTVDRLINRYTNEGDVILDPFAGLFTVPYRAVMLGRRGIGIELSEDYFRDGVGYCYEAEADRTAPTLFDVENL
;
A
#
# COMPACT_ATOMS: atom_id res chain seq x y z
N MET A 1 12.19 -11.89 11.01
CA MET A 1 11.34 -13.00 10.51
C MET A 1 9.91 -12.70 10.93
N HIS A 2 9.03 -12.39 9.98
CA HIS A 2 7.62 -12.09 10.24
C HIS A 2 6.80 -13.38 10.12
N VAL A 3 6.00 -13.67 11.14
CA VAL A 3 5.45 -15.02 11.38
C VAL A 3 4.14 -15.29 10.63
N CYS A 4 3.42 -14.27 10.13
CA CYS A 4 2.16 -14.49 9.43
C CYS A 4 1.72 -13.27 8.57
N PRO A 5 2.24 -13.11 7.35
CA PRO A 5 1.75 -12.06 6.46
C PRO A 5 0.32 -12.37 6.00
N LEU A 6 -0.55 -11.35 6.01
CA LEU A 6 -1.90 -11.45 5.49
C LEU A 6 -1.89 -11.74 3.99
N GLN A 7 -2.79 -12.61 3.52
CA GLN A 7 -2.87 -12.95 2.10
C GLN A 7 -3.29 -11.73 1.27
N ILE A 8 -2.48 -11.38 0.27
CA ILE A 8 -2.69 -10.21 -0.61
C ILE A 8 -4.08 -10.25 -1.27
N ASP A 9 -4.48 -11.40 -1.81
CA ASP A 9 -5.76 -11.56 -2.49
C ASP A 9 -6.97 -11.22 -1.61
N THR A 10 -6.89 -11.53 -0.31
CA THR A 10 -7.95 -11.19 0.65
C THR A 10 -8.03 -9.68 0.83
N VAL A 11 -6.89 -9.02 1.01
CA VAL A 11 -6.80 -7.57 1.15
C VAL A 11 -7.37 -6.88 -0.10
N ASP A 12 -6.92 -7.28 -1.28
CA ASP A 12 -7.36 -6.67 -2.55
C ASP A 12 -8.87 -6.80 -2.76
N ARG A 13 -9.45 -7.96 -2.44
CA ARG A 13 -10.89 -8.19 -2.52
C ARG A 13 -11.68 -7.29 -1.57
N LEU A 14 -11.17 -7.08 -0.35
CA LEU A 14 -11.82 -6.21 0.63
C LEU A 14 -11.73 -4.74 0.22
N ILE A 15 -10.54 -4.28 -0.18
CA ILE A 15 -10.32 -2.90 -0.65
C ILE A 15 -11.26 -2.58 -1.82
N ASN A 16 -11.27 -3.42 -2.86
CA ASN A 16 -12.10 -3.18 -4.03
C ASN A 16 -13.60 -3.27 -3.75
N ARG A 17 -14.02 -4.10 -2.80
CA ARG A 17 -15.44 -4.26 -2.46
C ARG A 17 -16.01 -3.11 -1.64
N TYR A 18 -15.20 -2.53 -0.76
CA TYR A 18 -15.69 -1.60 0.28
C TYR A 18 -15.21 -0.15 0.12
N THR A 19 -14.44 0.16 -0.93
CA THR A 19 -13.90 1.51 -1.15
C THR A 19 -13.89 1.89 -2.63
N ASN A 20 -14.02 3.19 -2.90
CA ASN A 20 -13.81 3.78 -4.21
C ASN A 20 -12.33 4.12 -4.42
N GLU A 21 -11.94 4.40 -5.66
CA GLU A 21 -10.63 4.99 -5.94
C GLU A 21 -10.48 6.34 -5.23
N GLY A 22 -9.29 6.63 -4.71
CA GLY A 22 -9.00 7.83 -3.93
C GLY A 22 -9.42 7.77 -2.45
N ASP A 23 -10.22 6.79 -2.02
CA ASP A 23 -10.59 6.61 -0.62
C ASP A 23 -9.37 6.34 0.28
N VAL A 24 -9.54 6.57 1.58
CA VAL A 24 -8.52 6.35 2.60
C VAL A 24 -8.81 5.06 3.36
N ILE A 25 -7.79 4.22 3.52
CA ILE A 25 -7.87 2.92 4.20
C ILE A 25 -6.97 2.95 5.43
N LEU A 26 -7.54 2.70 6.60
CA LEU A 26 -6.84 2.64 7.86
C LEU A 26 -6.58 1.18 8.27
N ASP A 27 -5.33 0.87 8.55
CA ASP A 27 -4.89 -0.35 9.23
C ASP A 27 -4.25 0.02 10.58
N PRO A 28 -4.96 -0.13 11.71
CA PRO A 28 -4.44 0.23 13.02
C PRO A 28 -3.39 -0.75 13.56
N PHE A 29 -3.15 -1.88 12.89
CA PHE A 29 -2.18 -2.91 13.28
C PHE A 29 -1.42 -3.38 12.05
N ALA A 30 -0.68 -2.45 11.44
CA ALA A 30 -0.18 -2.58 10.08
C ALA A 30 0.82 -3.73 9.91
N GLY A 31 1.54 -4.15 10.95
CA GLY A 31 2.56 -5.20 10.83
C GLY A 31 3.57 -4.83 9.76
N LEU A 32 3.62 -5.61 8.66
CA LEU A 32 4.45 -5.31 7.49
C LEU A 32 3.78 -4.38 6.45
N PHE A 33 2.75 -3.65 6.84
CA PHE A 33 2.07 -2.65 6.01
C PHE A 33 1.41 -3.23 4.75
N THR A 34 0.98 -4.50 4.77
CA THR A 34 0.33 -5.14 3.61
C THR A 34 -0.92 -4.37 3.17
N VAL A 35 -1.77 -3.91 4.10
CA VAL A 35 -3.00 -3.17 3.74
C VAL A 35 -2.67 -1.78 3.17
N PRO A 36 -1.86 -0.92 3.80
CA PRO A 36 -1.42 0.35 3.19
C PRO A 36 -0.74 0.18 1.84
N TYR A 37 0.17 -0.80 1.71
CA TYR A 37 0.85 -1.13 0.45
C TYR A 37 -0.16 -1.45 -0.66
N ARG A 38 -1.11 -2.36 -0.39
CA ARG A 38 -2.14 -2.72 -1.38
C ARG A 38 -3.11 -1.57 -1.66
N ALA A 39 -3.43 -0.73 -0.67
CA ALA A 39 -4.24 0.46 -0.87
C ALA A 39 -3.60 1.40 -1.91
N VAL A 40 -2.29 1.69 -1.78
CA VAL A 40 -1.55 2.50 -2.76
C VAL A 40 -1.62 1.84 -4.13
N MET A 41 -1.25 0.56 -4.25
CA MET A 41 -1.23 -0.17 -5.52
C MET A 41 -2.59 -0.20 -6.23
N LEU A 42 -3.69 -0.20 -5.46
CA LEU A 42 -5.04 -0.19 -5.98
C LEU A 42 -5.61 1.22 -6.21
N GLY A 43 -4.84 2.30 -6.12
CA GLY A 43 -5.39 3.64 -6.40
C GLY A 43 -6.07 4.31 -5.21
N ARG A 44 -5.83 3.85 -3.98
CA ARG A 44 -6.34 4.43 -2.73
C ARG A 44 -5.18 5.02 -1.92
N ARG A 45 -5.51 5.65 -0.79
CA ARG A 45 -4.53 6.15 0.19
C ARG A 45 -4.51 5.22 1.40
N GLY A 46 -3.34 4.78 1.83
CA GLY A 46 -3.17 3.92 3.01
C GLY A 46 -2.69 4.69 4.24
N ILE A 47 -3.22 4.36 5.41
CA ILE A 47 -2.70 4.78 6.73
C ILE A 47 -2.43 3.52 7.53
N GLY A 48 -1.17 3.31 7.92
CA GLY A 48 -0.75 2.19 8.77
C GLY A 48 -0.23 2.68 10.12
N ILE A 49 -0.64 2.02 11.20
CA ILE A 49 -0.10 2.24 12.54
C ILE A 49 0.60 0.95 13.00
N GLU A 50 1.84 1.06 13.45
CA GLU A 50 2.65 -0.07 13.93
C GLU A 50 3.53 0.39 15.09
N LEU A 51 3.67 -0.46 16.12
CA LEU A 51 4.43 -0.15 17.33
C LEU A 51 5.90 -0.60 17.22
N SER A 52 6.15 -1.70 16.51
CA SER A 52 7.50 -2.22 16.28
C SER A 52 8.26 -1.32 15.31
N GLU A 53 9.33 -0.69 15.79
CA GLU A 53 10.18 0.19 14.97
C GLU A 53 10.76 -0.51 13.74
N ASP A 54 11.11 -1.79 13.86
CA ASP A 54 11.66 -2.57 12.76
C ASP A 54 10.62 -2.82 11.67
N TYR A 55 9.40 -3.23 12.06
CA TYR A 55 8.32 -3.46 11.10
C TYR A 55 7.80 -2.16 10.49
N PHE A 56 7.76 -1.09 11.28
CA PHE A 56 7.44 0.23 10.79
C PHE A 56 8.42 0.70 9.72
N ARG A 57 9.73 0.56 9.96
CA ARG A 57 10.77 0.94 9.00
C ARG A 57 10.67 0.15 7.70
N ASP A 58 10.51 -1.18 7.79
CA ASP A 58 10.36 -2.03 6.61
C ASP A 58 9.06 -1.68 5.84
N GLY A 59 7.96 -1.50 6.56
CA GLY A 59 6.65 -1.16 6.00
C GLY A 59 6.60 0.19 5.30
N VAL A 60 7.25 1.21 5.86
CA VAL A 60 7.42 2.53 5.20
C VAL A 60 8.19 2.37 3.89
N GLY A 61 9.24 1.54 3.87
CA GLY A 61 9.98 1.23 2.64
C GLY A 61 9.09 0.64 1.56
N TYR A 62 8.27 -0.36 1.89
CA TYR A 62 7.34 -0.96 0.93
C TYR A 62 6.30 0.03 0.40
N CYS A 63 5.74 0.89 1.26
CA CYS A 63 4.78 1.91 0.83
C CYS A 63 5.43 2.97 -0.07
N TYR A 64 6.68 3.37 0.22
CA TYR A 64 7.42 4.30 -0.61
C TYR A 64 7.70 3.73 -2.00
N GLU A 65 8.13 2.46 -2.08
CA GLU A 65 8.32 1.77 -3.36
C GLU A 65 7.01 1.66 -4.15
N ALA A 66 5.90 1.31 -3.49
CA ALA A 66 4.58 1.25 -4.14
C ALA A 66 4.12 2.60 -4.71
N GLU A 67 4.38 3.69 -3.98
CA GLU A 67 4.07 5.04 -4.45
C GLU A 67 4.97 5.43 -5.63
N ALA A 68 6.26 5.14 -5.55
CA ALA A 68 7.21 5.37 -6.64
C ALA A 68 6.81 4.60 -7.90
N ASP A 69 6.48 3.32 -7.80
CA ASP A 69 6.03 2.49 -8.92
C ASP A 69 4.76 3.03 -9.59
N ARG A 70 3.82 3.56 -8.80
CA ARG A 70 2.57 4.11 -9.33
C ARG A 70 2.68 5.50 -9.91
N THR A 71 3.62 6.29 -9.42
CA THR A 71 3.83 7.68 -9.86
C THR A 71 4.93 7.81 -10.90
N ALA A 72 5.69 6.74 -11.14
CA ALA A 72 6.73 6.70 -12.15
C ALA A 72 6.15 7.04 -13.53
N PRO A 73 6.73 8.02 -14.25
CA PRO A 73 6.31 8.30 -15.61
C PRO A 73 6.64 7.12 -16.52
N THR A 74 5.72 6.80 -17.40
CA THR A 74 5.87 5.82 -18.47
C THR A 74 6.51 6.47 -19.69
N LEU A 75 6.97 5.63 -20.64
CA LEU A 75 7.47 6.10 -21.93
C LEU A 75 6.44 6.94 -22.71
N PHE A 76 5.14 6.77 -22.45
CA PHE A 76 4.09 7.50 -23.16
C PHE A 76 3.75 8.85 -22.52
N ASP A 77 4.21 9.10 -21.29
CA ASP A 77 3.96 10.38 -20.60
C ASP A 77 4.83 11.52 -21.16
N VAL A 78 5.85 11.20 -21.96
CA VAL A 78 6.72 12.19 -22.62
C VAL A 78 6.24 12.62 -24.02
N GLU A 79 5.24 11.95 -24.61
CA GLU A 79 4.76 12.25 -25.97
C GLU A 79 3.85 13.50 -26.06
N ASN A 80 3.44 14.07 -24.91
CA ASN A 80 2.57 15.25 -24.83
C ASN A 80 3.30 16.53 -24.33
N LEU A 81 4.63 16.56 -24.40
CA LEU A 81 5.48 17.72 -24.05
C LEU A 81 5.95 18.50 -25.28
#